data_AF-A0A920VQ82-F1
#
_entry.id   AF-A0A920VQ82-F1
#
_cell.length_a   1.000
_cell.length_b   1.000
_cell.length_c   1.000
_cell.angle_alpha   90.00
_cell.angle_beta   90.00
_cell.angle_gamma   90.00
#
_symmetry.space_group_name_H-M   'P 1'
#
loop_
_entity.id
_entity.type
_entity.pdbx_description
1 polymer ?
#
loop_
_entity_poly.entity_id
_entity_poly.type
_entity_poly.pdbx_seq_one_letter_code
_entity_poly.pdbx_strand_id
1 'polypeptide(L)'
;MAFPEITNGHGPDVIIETAGAPGTALNAAQWVRKGGRAVIVGFSHQDQTLNFGRAHQGEKTVIASSATSTGGYRKAVDLIAQGAVNVKPLISALVPLDRGIEDGFERMLNQIKTSHRIFGRKWLVNPIHNQLTDKQSPIFTNYRKARVTKMPATLRTAPANP
;
A
#
# COMPACT_ATOMS: atom_id res chain seq x y z
N MET A 1 -8.73 27.50 12.87
CA MET A 1 -8.34 26.07 12.80
C MET A 1 -9.02 25.45 11.58
N ALA A 2 -8.47 24.38 11.00
CA ALA A 2 -9.12 23.66 9.92
C ALA A 2 -10.27 22.80 10.46
N PHE A 3 -11.36 22.66 9.69
CA PHE A 3 -12.53 21.79 9.97
C PHE A 3 -13.33 22.09 11.27
N PRO A 4 -13.60 23.36 11.63
CA PRO A 4 -14.26 23.68 12.90
C PRO A 4 -15.67 23.10 13.02
N GLU A 5 -16.40 22.96 11.92
CA GLU A 5 -17.80 22.52 11.89
C GLU A 5 -17.97 21.05 12.31
N ILE A 6 -16.94 20.23 12.09
CA ILE A 6 -16.96 18.78 12.36
C ILE A 6 -15.99 18.38 13.49
N THR A 7 -15.29 19.34 14.10
CA THR A 7 -14.31 19.10 15.18
C THR A 7 -14.53 19.96 16.42
N ASN A 8 -15.68 20.64 16.52
CA ASN A 8 -15.98 21.59 17.60
C ASN A 8 -14.88 22.65 17.78
N GLY A 9 -14.22 23.02 16.68
CA GLY A 9 -13.11 23.97 16.69
C GLY A 9 -11.80 23.46 17.31
N HIS A 10 -11.65 22.16 17.60
CA HIS A 10 -10.43 21.59 18.18
C HIS A 10 -9.45 21.01 17.16
N GLY A 11 -9.93 20.66 15.96
CA GLY A 11 -9.20 19.88 14.98
C GLY A 11 -9.31 18.36 15.21
N PRO A 12 -8.89 17.53 14.23
CA PRO A 12 -9.01 16.07 14.32
C PRO A 12 -8.07 15.46 15.38
N ASP A 13 -8.48 14.36 16.01
CA ASP A 13 -7.61 13.53 16.87
C ASP A 13 -6.40 12.98 16.12
N VAL A 14 -6.64 12.53 14.90
CA VAL A 14 -5.65 11.92 14.01
C VAL A 14 -5.84 12.46 12.61
N ILE A 15 -4.72 12.80 11.96
CA ILE A 15 -4.68 13.10 10.52
C ILE A 15 -3.74 12.09 9.86
N ILE A 16 -4.21 11.44 8.79
CA ILE A 16 -3.41 10.54 7.95
C ILE A 16 -3.13 11.27 6.64
N GLU A 17 -1.89 11.67 6.41
CA GLU A 17 -1.48 12.34 5.19
C GLU A 17 -1.03 11.30 4.16
N THR A 18 -1.69 11.24 3.00
CA THR A 18 -1.41 10.30 1.90
C THR A 18 -1.10 10.97 0.56
N ALA A 19 -1.21 12.29 0.44
CA ALA A 19 -1.04 13.02 -0.81
C ALA A 19 0.44 13.19 -1.20
N GLY A 20 1.33 13.41 -0.23
CA GLY A 20 2.76 13.68 -0.45
C GLY A 20 3.04 15.03 -1.15
N ALA A 21 2.02 15.86 -1.34
CA ALA A 21 2.16 17.15 -2.01
C ALA A 21 2.86 18.17 -1.08
N PRO A 22 3.59 19.15 -1.63
CA PRO A 22 4.26 20.17 -0.84
C PRO A 22 3.33 20.85 0.17
N GLY A 23 3.79 20.99 1.42
CA GLY A 23 3.02 21.64 2.50
C GLY A 23 2.00 20.76 3.21
N THR A 24 1.56 19.64 2.62
CA THR A 24 0.47 18.83 3.19
C THR A 24 0.84 18.15 4.51
N ALA A 25 2.08 17.66 4.64
CA ALA A 25 2.58 17.09 5.89
C ALA A 25 2.67 18.14 7.02
N LEU A 26 3.07 19.37 6.69
CA LEU A 26 3.08 20.49 7.63
C LEU A 26 1.67 20.87 8.06
N ASN A 27 0.74 20.93 7.10
CA ASN A 27 -0.67 21.17 7.38
C ASN A 27 -1.24 20.10 8.31
N ALA A 28 -0.95 18.82 8.08
CA ALA A 28 -1.35 17.73 8.97
C ALA A 28 -0.83 17.93 10.41
N ALA A 29 0.46 18.24 10.56
CA ALA A 29 1.06 18.52 11.87
C ALA A 29 0.45 19.79 12.54
N GLN A 30 0.04 20.79 11.76
CA GLN A 30 -0.54 22.03 12.28
C GLN A 30 -2.02 21.91 12.62
N TRP A 31 -2.81 21.19 11.82
CA TRP A 31 -4.27 21.11 11.93
C TRP A 31 -4.75 20.05 12.92
N VAL A 32 -3.93 19.04 13.21
CA VAL A 32 -4.27 18.06 14.26
C VAL A 32 -4.42 18.76 15.61
N ARG A 33 -5.35 18.29 16.45
CA ARG A 33 -5.61 18.92 17.75
C ARG A 33 -4.38 18.87 18.68
N LYS A 34 -4.45 19.61 19.78
CA LYS A 34 -3.49 19.44 20.90
C LYS A 34 -3.55 18.00 21.42
N GLY A 35 -2.41 17.37 21.68
CA GLY A 35 -2.28 15.97 22.06
C GLY A 35 -2.63 14.97 20.95
N GLY A 36 -2.81 15.43 19.71
CA GLY A 36 -3.21 14.61 18.57
C GLY A 36 -2.01 14.07 17.77
N ARG A 37 -2.33 13.25 16.76
CA ARG A 37 -1.34 12.53 15.94
C ARG A 37 -1.45 12.83 14.45
N ALA A 38 -0.36 13.26 13.82
CA ALA A 38 -0.24 13.31 12.37
C ALA A 38 0.60 12.11 11.88
N VAL A 39 0.04 11.28 11.00
CA VAL A 39 0.71 10.13 10.39
C VAL A 39 0.99 10.46 8.93
N ILE A 40 2.27 10.58 8.58
CA ILE A 40 2.72 10.92 7.23
C ILE A 40 3.01 9.61 6.48
N VAL A 41 2.15 9.30 5.51
CA VAL A 41 2.23 8.12 4.63
C VAL A 41 2.63 8.55 3.20
N GLY A 42 2.16 9.71 2.76
CA GLY A 42 2.53 10.32 1.48
C GLY A 42 4.01 10.69 1.45
N PHE A 43 4.69 10.35 0.36
CA PHE A 43 6.10 10.66 0.17
C PHE A 43 6.27 11.99 -0.57
N SER A 44 7.14 12.87 -0.05
CA SER A 44 7.51 14.14 -0.67
C SER A 44 9.01 14.16 -0.93
N HIS A 45 9.42 14.66 -2.11
CA HIS A 45 10.83 14.90 -2.45
C HIS A 45 11.34 16.28 -1.97
N GLN A 46 10.46 17.13 -1.44
CA GLN A 46 10.81 18.47 -1.00
C GLN A 46 10.97 18.52 0.51
N ASP A 47 12.01 19.25 0.95
CA ASP A 47 12.20 19.59 2.35
C ASP A 47 11.06 20.47 2.88
N GLN A 48 10.81 20.34 4.17
CA GLN A 48 9.72 21.01 4.86
C GLN A 48 10.21 21.44 6.25
N THR A 49 9.96 22.69 6.63
CA THR A 49 10.34 23.21 7.96
C THR A 49 9.21 23.04 8.95
N LEU A 50 9.39 22.18 9.96
CA LEU A 50 8.45 22.01 11.06
C LEU A 50 8.79 22.95 12.23
N ASN A 51 7.79 23.68 12.74
CA ASN A 51 7.94 24.47 13.95
C ASN A 51 7.76 23.58 15.20
N PHE A 52 8.87 23.13 15.77
CA PHE A 52 8.88 22.28 16.97
C PHE A 52 8.31 22.97 18.22
N GLY A 53 8.43 24.30 18.35
CA GLY A 53 7.82 25.03 19.48
C GLY A 53 6.30 24.93 19.49
N ARG A 54 5.67 25.03 18.31
CA ARG A 54 4.22 24.83 18.16
C ARG A 54 3.81 23.37 18.37
N ALA A 55 4.61 22.43 17.89
CA ALA A 55 4.38 21.00 18.14
C ALA A 55 4.47 20.66 19.63
N HIS A 56 5.49 21.21 20.32
CA HIS A 56 5.71 21.07 21.75
C HIS A 56 4.56 21.66 22.57
N GLN A 57 4.17 22.92 22.32
CA GLN A 57 3.07 23.56 23.05
C GLN A 57 1.74 22.82 22.88
N GLY A 58 1.55 22.16 21.74
CA GLY A 58 0.39 21.33 21.47
C GLY A 58 0.58 19.86 21.82
N GLU A 59 1.71 19.45 22.39
CA GLU A 59 2.05 18.04 22.70
C GLU A 59 1.74 17.08 21.55
N LYS A 60 2.07 17.49 20.33
CA LYS A 60 1.69 16.77 19.11
C LYS A 60 2.65 15.64 18.79
N THR A 61 2.11 14.53 18.31
CA THR A 61 2.90 13.42 17.78
C THR A 61 2.92 13.47 16.25
N VAL A 62 4.11 13.43 15.66
CA VAL A 62 4.30 13.31 14.20
C VAL A 62 4.99 11.99 13.92
N ILE A 63 4.39 11.16 13.06
CA ILE A 63 4.85 9.81 12.75
C ILE A 63 5.11 9.74 11.24
N ALA A 64 6.36 9.49 10.85
CA ALA A 64 6.67 9.06 9.49
C ALA A 64 6.37 7.56 9.37
N SER A 65 5.53 7.18 8.42
CA SER A 65 5.13 5.79 8.20
C SER A 65 5.52 5.37 6.79
N SER A 66 6.31 4.31 6.69
CA SER A 66 6.73 3.72 5.41
C SER A 66 6.46 2.23 5.42
N ALA A 67 5.71 1.79 4.41
CA ALA A 67 5.27 0.41 4.22
C ALA A 67 4.63 -0.20 5.49
N THR A 68 4.50 -1.52 5.52
CA THR A 68 4.07 -2.27 6.69
C THR A 68 4.84 -3.58 6.79
N SER A 69 4.78 -4.23 7.95
CA SER A 69 5.43 -5.52 8.18
C SER A 69 4.69 -6.66 7.49
N THR A 70 5.31 -7.83 7.38
CA THR A 70 4.63 -9.06 6.92
C THR A 70 3.37 -9.37 7.73
N GLY A 71 3.39 -9.09 9.04
CA GLY A 71 2.21 -9.20 9.90
C GLY A 71 1.11 -8.22 9.53
N GLY A 72 1.47 -6.98 9.19
CA GLY A 72 0.53 -5.97 8.68
C GLY A 72 -0.13 -6.39 7.36
N TYR A 73 0.64 -6.94 6.42
CA TYR A 73 0.09 -7.48 5.18
C TYR A 73 -0.87 -8.65 5.42
N ARG A 74 -0.49 -9.59 6.30
CA ARG A 74 -1.38 -10.70 6.66
C ARG A 74 -2.70 -10.19 7.23
N LYS A 75 -2.65 -9.23 8.15
CA LYS A 75 -3.85 -8.62 8.72
C LYS A 75 -4.72 -7.93 7.66
N ALA A 76 -4.11 -7.22 6.71
CA ALA A 76 -4.84 -6.58 5.61
C ALA A 76 -5.55 -7.62 4.72
N VAL A 77 -4.89 -8.73 4.39
CA VAL A 77 -5.50 -9.84 3.65
C VAL A 77 -6.65 -10.45 4.44
N ASP A 78 -6.49 -10.67 5.74
CA ASP A 78 -7.55 -11.22 6.60
C ASP A 78 -8.79 -10.31 6.63
N LEU A 79 -8.60 -8.98 6.73
CA LEU A 79 -9.70 -8.01 6.71
C LEU A 79 -10.44 -8.01 5.36
N ILE A 80 -9.72 -8.17 4.25
CA ILE A 80 -10.34 -8.29 2.92
C ILE A 80 -11.10 -9.62 2.79
N ALA A 81 -10.49 -10.72 3.23
CA ALA A 81 -11.08 -12.06 3.15
C ALA A 81 -12.36 -12.19 3.99
N GLN A 82 -12.42 -11.52 5.13
CA GLN A 82 -13.59 -11.47 6.02
C GLN A 82 -14.67 -10.50 5.54
N GLY A 83 -14.42 -9.73 4.47
CA GLY A 83 -15.35 -8.73 3.96
C GLY A 83 -15.39 -7.43 4.79
N ALA A 84 -14.56 -7.29 5.83
CA ALA A 84 -14.46 -6.08 6.64
C ALA A 84 -13.92 -4.88 5.84
N VAL A 85 -13.15 -5.13 4.77
CA VAL A 85 -12.69 -4.12 3.82
C VAL A 85 -13.01 -4.55 2.39
N ASN A 86 -13.90 -3.83 1.73
CA ASN A 86 -14.22 -4.06 0.31
C ASN A 86 -13.30 -3.22 -0.60
N VAL A 87 -12.29 -3.86 -1.19
CA VAL A 87 -11.34 -3.19 -2.10
C VAL A 87 -11.80 -3.14 -3.55
N LYS A 88 -12.89 -3.85 -3.92
CA LYS A 88 -13.35 -3.91 -5.32
C LYS A 88 -13.62 -2.53 -5.94
N PRO A 89 -14.25 -1.56 -5.24
CA PRO A 89 -14.49 -0.21 -5.80
C PRO A 89 -13.21 0.57 -6.13
N LEU A 90 -12.06 0.21 -5.55
CA LEU A 90 -10.79 0.85 -5.86
C LEU A 90 -10.21 0.41 -7.21
N ILE A 91 -10.70 -0.69 -7.78
CA ILE A 91 -10.24 -1.23 -9.05
C ILE A 91 -11.03 -0.57 -10.18
N SER A 92 -10.40 0.39 -10.87
CA SER A 92 -11.04 1.15 -11.95
C SER A 92 -10.90 0.49 -13.33
N ALA A 93 -9.97 -0.46 -13.48
CA ALA A 93 -9.77 -1.18 -14.73
C ALA A 93 -8.97 -2.48 -14.55
N LEU A 94 -9.22 -3.42 -15.45
CA LEU A 94 -8.42 -4.63 -15.60
C LEU A 94 -7.87 -4.68 -17.03
N VAL A 95 -6.55 -4.60 -17.17
CA VAL A 95 -5.88 -4.43 -18.46
C VAL A 95 -5.02 -5.67 -18.77
N PRO A 96 -5.05 -6.22 -20.00
CA PRO A 96 -4.13 -7.29 -20.41
C PRO A 96 -2.66 -6.89 -20.22
N LEU A 97 -1.79 -7.82 -19.83
CA LEU A 97 -0.39 -7.49 -19.51
C LEU A 97 0.38 -6.92 -20.72
N ASP A 98 0.12 -7.43 -21.91
CA ASP A 98 0.67 -6.96 -23.20
C ASP A 98 0.21 -5.55 -23.59
N ARG A 99 -0.85 -5.05 -22.97
CA ARG A 99 -1.39 -3.70 -23.12
C ARG A 99 -1.14 -2.81 -21.90
N GLY A 100 -0.29 -3.27 -20.98
CA GLY A 100 -0.11 -2.63 -19.68
C GLY A 100 0.43 -1.20 -19.78
N ILE A 101 1.19 -0.87 -20.83
CA ILE A 101 1.73 0.47 -21.05
C ILE A 101 0.63 1.42 -21.50
N GLU A 102 0.02 1.14 -22.65
CA GLU A 102 -0.94 2.01 -23.32
C GLU A 102 -2.25 2.13 -22.53
N ASP A 103 -2.80 0.97 -22.14
CA ASP A 103 -4.14 0.94 -21.53
C ASP A 103 -4.06 1.05 -19.99
N GLY A 104 -2.86 0.93 -19.41
CA GLY A 104 -2.59 0.99 -17.97
C GLY A 104 -1.82 2.24 -17.55
N PHE A 105 -0.52 2.30 -17.80
CA PHE A 105 0.34 3.38 -17.34
C PHE A 105 -0.03 4.75 -17.93
N GLU A 106 -0.22 4.86 -19.25
CA GLU A 106 -0.59 6.13 -19.88
C GLU A 106 -1.93 6.64 -19.32
N ARG A 107 -2.89 5.74 -19.13
CA ARG A 107 -4.17 6.07 -18.49
C ARG A 107 -4.00 6.59 -17.05
N MET A 108 -3.05 6.06 -16.28
CA MET A 108 -2.77 6.52 -14.91
C MET A 108 -2.06 7.89 -14.87
N LEU A 109 -1.31 8.23 -15.92
CA LEU A 109 -0.59 9.50 -16.05
C LEU A 109 -1.50 10.67 -16.44
N ASN A 110 -2.71 10.41 -16.96
CA ASN A 110 -3.69 11.45 -17.27
C ASN A 110 -4.01 12.31 -16.03
N GLN A 111 -4.11 13.63 -16.25
CA GLN A 111 -4.32 14.61 -15.18
C GLN A 111 -5.73 14.56 -14.57
N ILE A 112 -6.74 14.16 -15.36
CA ILE A 112 -8.09 13.93 -14.85
C ILE A 112 -8.14 12.50 -14.28
N LYS A 113 -8.16 12.40 -12.95
CA LYS A 113 -8.15 11.12 -12.24
C LYS A 113 -9.55 10.46 -12.28
N THR A 114 -9.80 9.67 -13.32
CA THR A 114 -10.94 8.72 -13.36
C THR A 114 -10.56 7.32 -12.88
N SER A 115 -9.27 7.10 -12.63
CA SER A 115 -8.70 5.78 -12.35
C SER A 115 -7.97 5.79 -11.00
N HIS A 116 -8.27 4.81 -10.15
CA HIS A 116 -7.76 4.71 -8.78
C HIS A 116 -6.73 3.57 -8.65
N ARG A 117 -7.00 2.43 -9.31
CA ARG A 117 -6.07 1.30 -9.41
C ARG A 117 -6.36 0.50 -10.67
N ILE A 118 -5.33 0.27 -11.48
CA ILE A 118 -5.39 -0.60 -12.66
C ILE A 118 -4.58 -1.86 -12.37
N PHE A 119 -5.20 -3.03 -12.56
CA PHE A 119 -4.50 -4.31 -12.42
C PHE A 119 -4.18 -4.89 -13.80
N GLY A 120 -2.93 -5.32 -13.96
CA GLY A 120 -2.53 -6.18 -15.07
C GLY A 120 -3.12 -7.57 -14.88
N ARG A 121 -3.86 -8.08 -15.86
CA ARG A 121 -4.23 -9.50 -15.90
C ARG A 121 -3.08 -10.30 -16.50
N LYS A 122 -2.41 -11.11 -15.68
CA LYS A 122 -1.71 -12.30 -16.15
C LYS A 122 -2.46 -13.51 -15.61
N TRP A 123 -2.93 -14.39 -16.49
CA TRP A 123 -3.59 -15.67 -16.18
C TRP A 123 -5.00 -15.64 -15.55
N LEU A 124 -5.95 -14.90 -16.15
CA LEU A 124 -7.39 -15.21 -16.01
C LEU A 124 -8.09 -15.55 -17.34
N VAL A 125 -7.33 -15.61 -18.43
CA VAL A 125 -7.80 -16.08 -19.74
C VAL A 125 -6.74 -17.04 -20.29
N ASN A 126 -6.83 -18.30 -19.86
CA ASN A 126 -6.31 -19.43 -20.62
C ASN A 126 -7.56 -20.20 -21.10
N PRO A 127 -7.76 -20.46 -22.41
CA PRO A 127 -8.93 -21.19 -22.92
C PRO A 127 -9.07 -22.63 -22.35
N ILE A 128 -8.05 -23.12 -21.65
CA ILE A 128 -8.01 -24.47 -21.06
C ILE A 128 -8.91 -24.61 -19.82
N HIS A 129 -9.46 -23.51 -19.27
CA HIS A 129 -10.31 -23.61 -18.06
C HIS A 129 -11.66 -24.33 -18.28
N ASN A 130 -12.09 -24.54 -19.53
CA ASN A 130 -13.26 -25.38 -19.84
C ASN A 130 -12.94 -26.87 -20.01
N GLN A 131 -11.68 -27.31 -19.85
CA GLN A 131 -11.30 -28.73 -19.96
C GLN A 131 -10.84 -29.36 -18.64
N LEU A 132 -10.85 -28.60 -17.54
CA LEU A 132 -10.42 -29.09 -16.22
C LEU A 132 -11.56 -29.65 -15.35
N THR A 133 -12.71 -29.95 -15.95
CA THR A 133 -13.72 -30.82 -15.33
C THR A 133 -13.40 -32.30 -15.50
N ASP A 134 -12.35 -32.66 -16.24
CA ASP A 134 -11.95 -34.05 -16.42
C ASP A 134 -10.77 -34.42 -15.51
N LYS A 135 -11.02 -35.37 -14.59
CA LYS A 135 -10.15 -35.70 -13.44
C LYS A 135 -8.90 -36.53 -13.82
N GLN A 136 -8.26 -36.29 -14.95
CA GLN A 136 -7.13 -37.11 -15.42
C GLN A 136 -5.96 -36.34 -16.08
N SER A 137 -5.62 -35.13 -15.63
CA SER A 137 -4.42 -34.43 -16.13
C SER A 137 -3.17 -34.65 -15.24
N PRO A 138 -2.02 -35.09 -15.79
CA PRO A 138 -0.80 -35.42 -15.04
C PRO A 138 -0.05 -34.21 -14.45
N ILE A 139 -0.52 -32.99 -14.69
CA ILE A 139 0.10 -31.74 -14.22
C ILE A 139 0.00 -31.58 -12.70
N PHE A 140 -1.04 -32.11 -12.05
CA PHE A 140 -1.21 -31.97 -10.60
C PHE A 140 -0.30 -32.86 -9.76
N THR A 141 0.26 -33.93 -10.33
CA THR A 141 1.13 -34.87 -9.60
C THR A 141 2.52 -34.28 -9.32
N ASN A 142 2.98 -33.33 -10.13
CA ASN A 142 4.34 -32.76 -10.00
C ASN A 142 4.46 -31.57 -9.04
N TYR A 143 3.35 -30.93 -8.66
CA TYR A 143 3.39 -29.81 -7.70
C TYR A 143 3.57 -30.26 -6.23
N ARG A 144 3.25 -31.51 -5.89
CA ARG A 144 3.50 -32.06 -4.54
C ARG A 144 4.93 -32.59 -4.33
N LYS A 145 5.70 -32.86 -5.39
CA LYS A 145 7.07 -33.41 -5.29
C LYS A 145 8.19 -32.37 -5.20
N ALA A 146 7.91 -31.08 -5.48
CA ALA A 146 8.93 -30.02 -5.42
C ALA A 146 9.16 -29.43 -4.02
N ARG A 147 8.49 -29.94 -2.98
CA ARG A 147 8.81 -29.68 -1.57
C ARG A 147 9.35 -30.97 -0.96
N VAL A 148 10.65 -31.20 -1.10
CA VAL A 148 11.61 -31.89 -0.20
C VAL A 148 12.83 -32.23 -1.05
N THR A 149 13.73 -31.27 -1.24
CA THR A 149 15.13 -31.54 -1.56
C THR A 149 15.99 -30.45 -0.92
N LYS A 150 17.00 -30.90 -0.18
CA LYS A 150 17.87 -30.15 0.72
C LYS A 150 18.68 -29.06 0.00
N MET A 151 18.86 -27.90 0.64
CA MET A 151 19.93 -26.95 0.30
C MET A 151 21.30 -27.59 0.60
N PRO A 152 22.29 -27.51 -0.31
CA PRO A 152 23.65 -27.96 -0.02
C PRO A 152 24.37 -26.98 0.92
N ALA A 153 25.05 -27.55 1.93
CA ALA A 153 25.80 -26.83 2.95
C ALA A 153 27.20 -26.44 2.46
N THR A 154 27.30 -25.44 1.59
CA THR A 154 28.59 -24.81 1.23
C THR A 154 28.38 -23.35 0.85
N LEU A 155 28.29 -22.49 1.87
CA LEU A 155 28.52 -21.02 1.80
C LEU A 155 28.43 -20.49 3.23
N ARG A 156 29.37 -20.93 4.08
CA ARG A 156 29.55 -20.41 5.44
C ARG A 156 31.03 -20.22 5.69
N THR A 157 31.59 -19.14 5.16
CA THR A 157 32.76 -18.40 5.67
C THR A 157 33.11 -17.29 4.68
N ALA A 158 32.84 -16.03 5.04
CA ALA A 158 33.59 -14.89 4.56
C ALA A 158 34.09 -14.14 5.82
N PRO A 159 35.39 -13.78 5.90
CA PRO A 159 35.99 -13.26 7.11
C PRO A 159 35.51 -11.84 7.43
N ALA A 160 35.30 -11.58 8.72
CA ALA A 160 35.25 -10.22 9.23
C ALA A 160 36.64 -9.58 9.06
N ASN A 161 36.70 -8.35 8.59
CA ASN A 161 37.94 -7.58 8.42
C ASN A 161 37.78 -6.23 9.13
N PRO A 162 38.91 -5.59 9.51
CA PRO A 162 39.34 -5.28 10.87
C PRO A 162 38.61 -4.10 11.51
#